data_AF-A0A7S2APX2-F1
#
_entry.id   AF-A0A7S2APX2-F1
#
_cell.length_a   1.000
_cell.length_b   1.000
_cell.length_c   1.000
_cell.angle_alpha   90.00
_cell.angle_beta   90.00
_cell.angle_gamma   90.00
#
_symmetry.space_group_name_H-M   'P 1'
#
loop_
_entity.id
_entity.type
_entity.pdbx_description
1 polymer ?
#
loop_
_entity_poly.entity_id
_entity_poly.type
_entity_poly.pdbx_seq_one_letter_code
_entity_poly.pdbx_strand_id
1 'polypeptide(L)'
;SKSNVSRTVNSHVFEKLIGFMIFTSSITVGVEVQICAANMSDDLPVWLEVMQWFFVVFFFFELMIRMWVEGLGFYCKTDWQWNLFDTLIVLFSLVDKVSTFFTTEGHPVLVISRMIRLVRIVRIIRVVRFLRELKMMIMSIYYTLKSLVWSL
;
A
#
# COMPACT_ATOMS: atom_id res chain seq x y z
N SER A 1 -12.68 -23.93 -9.71
CA SER A 1 -11.67 -22.88 -9.95
C SER A 1 -11.65 -21.83 -8.84
N LYS A 2 -12.74 -21.11 -8.53
CA LYS A 2 -12.80 -20.10 -7.45
C LYS A 2 -12.44 -20.60 -6.04
N SER A 3 -12.75 -21.85 -5.70
CA SER A 3 -12.44 -22.44 -4.39
C SER A 3 -10.94 -22.61 -4.11
N ASN A 4 -10.14 -22.94 -5.14
CA ASN A 4 -8.70 -23.15 -5.00
C ASN A 4 -7.95 -21.82 -4.83
N VAL A 5 -8.37 -20.79 -5.58
CA VAL A 5 -7.82 -19.44 -5.46
C VAL A 5 -8.16 -18.84 -4.09
N SER A 6 -9.39 -19.06 -3.61
CA SER A 6 -9.80 -18.62 -2.28
C SER A 6 -8.99 -19.26 -1.14
N ARG A 7 -8.68 -20.57 -1.23
CA ARG A 7 -7.78 -21.23 -0.28
C ARG A 7 -6.35 -20.70 -0.33
N THR A 8 -5.87 -20.30 -1.50
CA THR A 8 -4.52 -19.76 -1.68
C THR A 8 -4.41 -18.38 -1.03
N VAL A 9 -5.38 -17.50 -1.29
CA VAL A 9 -5.43 -16.14 -0.71
C VAL A 9 -5.58 -16.15 0.81
N ASN A 10 -6.35 -17.09 1.37
CA ASN A 10 -6.52 -17.23 2.82
C ASN A 10 -5.43 -18.08 3.49
N SER A 11 -4.38 -18.48 2.76
CA SER A 11 -3.32 -19.28 3.34
C SER A 11 -2.34 -18.41 4.13
N HIS A 12 -1.89 -18.90 5.28
CA HIS A 12 -0.85 -18.25 6.08
C HIS A 12 0.46 -18.05 5.30
N VAL A 13 0.71 -18.87 4.27
CA VAL A 13 1.89 -18.73 3.39
C VAL A 13 1.73 -17.49 2.50
N PHE A 14 0.56 -17.31 1.90
CA PHE A 14 0.25 -16.13 1.10
C PHE A 14 0.32 -14.87 1.96
N GLU A 15 -0.27 -14.89 3.16
CA GLU A 15 -0.14 -13.78 4.10
C GLU A 15 1.34 -13.46 4.34
N LYS A 16 2.15 -14.40 4.83
CA LYS A 16 3.59 -14.16 5.08
C LYS A 16 4.33 -13.59 3.86
N LEU A 17 4.00 -14.07 2.66
CA LEU A 17 4.59 -13.56 1.42
C LEU A 17 4.19 -12.09 1.17
N ILE A 18 2.92 -11.74 1.34
CA ILE A 18 2.47 -10.34 1.24
C ILE A 18 3.18 -9.47 2.28
N GLY A 19 3.29 -9.92 3.52
CA GLY A 19 4.01 -9.21 4.57
C GLY A 19 5.48 -8.95 4.23
N PHE A 20 6.16 -9.97 3.71
CA PHE A 20 7.54 -9.85 3.24
C PHE A 20 7.68 -8.85 2.09
N MET A 21 6.75 -8.87 1.13
CA MET A 21 6.73 -7.94 0.00
C MET A 21 6.46 -6.50 0.44
N ILE A 22 5.59 -6.30 1.43
CA ILE A 22 5.35 -4.97 2.01
C ILE A 22 6.63 -4.49 2.69
N PHE A 23 7.27 -5.33 3.51
CA PHE A 23 8.49 -4.97 4.25
C PHE A 23 9.64 -4.57 3.31
N THR A 24 9.91 -5.37 2.29
CA THR A 24 10.93 -5.08 1.27
C THR A 24 10.58 -3.85 0.43
N SER A 25 9.30 -3.64 0.10
CA SER A 25 8.85 -2.41 -0.55
C SER A 25 9.09 -1.18 0.33
N SER A 26 8.87 -1.28 1.65
CA SER A 26 9.14 -0.19 2.60
C SER A 26 10.63 0.15 2.69
N ILE A 27 11.51 -0.85 2.72
CA ILE A 27 12.97 -0.63 2.68
C ILE A 27 13.36 0.09 1.40
N THR A 28 12.85 -0.36 0.25
CA THR A 28 13.16 0.25 -1.06
C THR A 28 12.79 1.74 -1.09
N VAL A 29 11.64 2.09 -0.50
CA VAL A 29 11.23 3.49 -0.34
C VAL A 29 12.13 4.26 0.64
N GLY A 30 12.59 3.62 1.72
CA GLY A 30 13.55 4.23 2.64
C GLY A 30 14.88 4.58 1.96
N VAL A 31 15.39 3.66 1.13
CA VAL A 31 16.61 3.87 0.33
C VAL A 31 16.40 4.99 -0.69
N GLU A 32 15.27 5.02 -1.38
CA GLU A 32 14.90 6.11 -2.29
C GLU A 32 14.94 7.48 -1.58
N VAL A 33 14.30 7.59 -0.41
CA VAL A 33 14.29 8.83 0.39
C VAL A 33 15.70 9.26 0.74
N GLN A 34 16.56 8.32 1.14
CA GLN A 34 17.95 8.61 1.49
C GLN A 34 18.75 9.10 0.28
N ILE A 35 18.55 8.50 -0.89
CA ILE A 35 19.24 8.90 -2.13
C ILE A 35 18.76 10.29 -2.57
N CYS A 36 17.46 10.57 -2.58
CA CYS A 36 16.92 11.90 -2.90
C CYS A 36 17.30 12.98 -1.87
N ALA A 37 17.65 12.60 -0.64
CA ALA A 37 18.15 13.53 0.37
C ALA A 37 19.64 13.81 0.21
N ALA A 38 20.43 12.82 -0.24
CA ALA A 38 21.87 12.93 -0.46
C ALA A 38 22.21 13.61 -1.79
N ASN A 39 21.47 13.27 -2.85
CA ASN A 39 21.55 13.90 -4.15
C ASN A 39 20.44 14.94 -4.21
N MET A 40 20.79 16.22 -4.36
CA MET A 40 19.84 17.33 -4.48
C MET A 40 19.04 17.32 -5.81
N SER A 41 19.07 16.19 -6.52
CA SER A 41 18.44 15.88 -7.80
C SER A 41 17.57 14.62 -7.66
N ASP A 42 16.41 14.62 -8.33
CA ASP A 42 15.43 13.52 -8.30
C ASP A 42 15.84 12.30 -9.16
N ASP A 43 17.11 12.22 -9.56
CA ASP A 43 17.63 11.13 -10.40
C ASP A 43 17.80 9.85 -9.57
N LEU A 44 16.88 8.91 -9.79
CA LEU A 44 16.87 7.63 -9.12
C LEU A 44 17.62 6.58 -9.96
N PRO A 45 18.42 5.69 -9.34
CA PRO A 45 19.07 4.64 -10.10
C PRO A 45 18.02 3.69 -10.71
N VAL A 46 18.26 3.28 -11.97
CA VAL A 46 17.33 2.48 -12.78
C VAL A 46 16.85 1.22 -12.06
N TRP A 47 17.73 0.54 -11.31
CA TRP A 47 17.35 -0.67 -10.56
C TRP A 47 16.26 -0.41 -9.52
N LEU A 48 16.28 0.77 -8.89
CA LEU A 48 15.36 1.14 -7.82
C LEU A 48 14.00 1.51 -8.44
N GLU A 49 14.01 2.20 -9.57
CA GLU A 49 12.79 2.50 -10.33
C GLU A 49 12.08 1.21 -10.81
N VAL A 50 12.84 0.26 -11.36
CA VAL A 50 12.31 -1.05 -11.78
C VAL A 50 11.70 -1.81 -10.60
N MET A 51 12.37 -1.82 -9.45
CA MET A 51 11.84 -2.46 -8.23
C MET A 51 10.54 -1.81 -7.75
N GLN A 52 10.46 -0.49 -7.79
CA GLN A 52 9.23 0.21 -7.42
C GLN A 52 8.06 -0.12 -8.35
N TRP A 53 8.29 -0.17 -9.67
CA TRP A 53 7.28 -0.60 -10.64
C TRP A 53 6.83 -2.03 -10.37
N PHE A 54 7.77 -2.93 -10.11
CA PHE A 54 7.46 -4.32 -9.76
C PHE A 54 6.53 -4.41 -8.55
N PHE A 55 6.82 -3.68 -7.45
CA PHE A 55 5.93 -3.68 -6.28
C PHE A 55 4.54 -3.13 -6.58
N VAL A 56 4.43 -2.03 -7.33
CA VAL A 56 3.12 -1.44 -7.69
C VAL A 56 2.28 -2.43 -8.49
N VAL A 57 2.88 -3.06 -9.51
CA VAL A 57 2.21 -4.05 -10.34
C VAL A 57 1.83 -5.29 -9.53
N PHE A 58 2.73 -5.77 -8.68
CA PHE A 58 2.46 -6.91 -7.79
C PHE A 58 1.25 -6.65 -6.88
N PHE A 59 1.24 -5.53 -6.15
CA PHE A 59 0.13 -5.19 -5.27
C PHE A 59 -1.17 -4.91 -6.02
N PHE A 60 -1.08 -4.43 -7.26
CA PHE A 60 -2.25 -4.28 -8.12
C PHE A 60 -2.88 -5.64 -8.45
N PHE A 61 -2.10 -6.60 -8.93
CA PHE A 61 -2.63 -7.94 -9.23
C PHE A 61 -3.15 -8.66 -7.99
N GLU A 62 -2.44 -8.53 -6.89
CA GLU A 62 -2.80 -9.08 -5.59
C GLU A 62 -4.18 -8.56 -5.13
N LEU A 63 -4.42 -7.25 -5.25
CA LEU A 63 -5.71 -6.63 -4.97
C LEU A 63 -6.81 -7.13 -5.92
N MET A 64 -6.52 -7.23 -7.22
CA MET A 64 -7.47 -7.74 -8.21
C MET A 64 -7.87 -9.19 -7.93
N ILE A 65 -6.93 -10.05 -7.53
CA ILE A 65 -7.19 -11.43 -7.13
C ILE A 65 -8.09 -11.46 -5.89
N ARG A 66 -7.77 -10.66 -4.86
CA ARG A 66 -8.61 -10.55 -3.65
C ARG A 66 -10.03 -10.09 -3.97
N MET A 67 -10.17 -9.06 -4.80
CA MET A 67 -11.46 -8.53 -5.24
C MET A 67 -12.26 -9.58 -6.04
N TRP A 68 -11.60 -10.36 -6.90
CA TRP A 68 -12.26 -11.40 -7.69
C TRP A 68 -12.72 -12.59 -6.84
N VAL A 69 -11.96 -12.94 -5.79
CA VAL A 69 -12.29 -14.02 -4.85
C VAL A 69 -13.43 -13.62 -3.92
N GLU A 70 -13.38 -12.42 -3.34
CA GLU A 70 -14.38 -11.97 -2.36
C GLU A 70 -15.63 -11.35 -3.00
N GLY A 71 -15.53 -10.87 -4.25
CA GLY A 71 -16.64 -10.26 -5.00
C GLY A 71 -17.29 -9.10 -4.24
N LEU A 72 -18.63 -9.11 -4.17
CA LEU A 72 -19.42 -8.14 -3.39
C LEU A 72 -19.10 -8.17 -1.89
N GLY A 73 -18.63 -9.31 -1.37
CA GLY A 73 -18.23 -9.46 0.03
C GLY A 73 -16.98 -8.66 0.41
N PHE A 74 -16.17 -8.23 -0.57
CA PHE A 74 -14.98 -7.42 -0.34
C PHE A 74 -15.31 -6.06 0.32
N TYR A 75 -16.46 -5.48 -0.04
CA TYR A 75 -16.90 -4.16 0.45
C TYR A 75 -18.06 -4.24 1.46
N CYS A 76 -18.61 -5.43 1.74
CA CYS A 76 -19.72 -5.58 2.68
C CYS A 76 -19.33 -6.16 4.06
N LYS A 77 -18.11 -6.71 4.21
CA LYS A 77 -17.63 -7.22 5.51
C LYS A 77 -17.31 -6.08 6.50
N THR A 78 -17.27 -6.39 7.80
CA THR A 78 -16.86 -5.46 8.88
C THR A 78 -15.53 -4.74 8.60
N ASP A 79 -14.65 -5.36 7.80
CA ASP A 79 -13.34 -4.81 7.41
C ASP A 79 -13.33 -4.03 6.09
N TRP A 80 -14.50 -3.69 5.54
CA TRP A 80 -14.62 -3.01 4.24
C TRP A 80 -13.83 -1.70 4.16
N GLN A 81 -13.70 -0.97 5.27
CA GLN A 81 -12.94 0.28 5.33
C GLN A 81 -11.45 0.05 5.03
N TRP A 82 -10.90 -1.05 5.55
CA TRP A 82 -9.50 -1.43 5.33
C TRP A 82 -9.26 -1.90 3.90
N ASN A 83 -10.22 -2.65 3.35
CA ASN A 83 -10.23 -3.08 1.96
C ASN A 83 -10.31 -1.87 1.00
N LEU A 84 -11.22 -0.93 1.26
CA LEU A 84 -11.35 0.30 0.49
C LEU A 84 -10.10 1.17 0.58
N PHE A 85 -9.54 1.34 1.77
CA PHE A 85 -8.30 2.07 1.96
C PHE A 85 -7.20 1.48 1.07
N ASP A 86 -6.98 0.16 1.13
CA ASP A 86 -5.97 -0.50 0.31
C ASP A 86 -6.20 -0.39 -1.20
N THR A 87 -7.46 -0.45 -1.65
CA THR A 87 -7.82 -0.14 -3.04
C THR A 87 -7.38 1.27 -3.43
N LEU A 88 -7.67 2.27 -2.60
CA LEU A 88 -7.25 3.65 -2.85
C LEU A 88 -5.72 3.78 -2.91
N ILE A 89 -4.99 3.09 -2.03
CA ILE A 89 -3.52 3.15 -2.04
C ILE A 89 -2.92 2.56 -3.31
N VAL A 90 -3.41 1.39 -3.76
CA VAL A 90 -2.96 0.80 -5.04
C VAL A 90 -3.25 1.79 -6.16
N LEU A 91 -4.46 2.34 -6.19
CA LEU A 91 -4.90 3.26 -7.24
C LEU A 91 -4.05 4.53 -7.28
N PHE A 92 -3.83 5.20 -6.14
CA PHE A 92 -2.97 6.37 -6.06
C PHE A 92 -1.52 6.05 -6.47
N SER A 93 -1.00 4.89 -6.04
CA SER A 93 0.35 4.45 -6.43
C SER A 93 0.48 4.20 -7.93
N LEU A 94 -0.57 3.67 -8.56
CA LEU A 94 -0.61 3.44 -10.00
C LEU A 94 -0.72 4.76 -10.77
N VAL A 95 -1.62 5.65 -10.35
CA VAL A 95 -1.79 6.98 -10.96
C VAL A 95 -0.50 7.77 -10.90
N ASP A 96 0.18 7.81 -9.75
CA ASP A 96 1.45 8.51 -9.56
C ASP A 96 2.56 7.98 -10.50
N LYS A 97 2.67 6.65 -10.63
CA LYS A 97 3.64 6.01 -11.51
C LYS A 97 3.33 6.23 -12.99
N VAL A 98 2.06 6.12 -13.35
CA VAL A 98 1.58 6.35 -14.71
C VAL A 98 1.74 7.83 -15.10
N SER A 99 1.39 8.77 -14.23
CA SER A 99 1.51 10.20 -14.51
C SER A 99 2.97 10.61 -14.74
N THR A 100 3.90 10.07 -13.93
CA THR A 100 5.33 10.32 -14.09
C THR A 100 5.86 9.75 -15.41
N PHE A 101 5.33 8.62 -15.88
CA PHE A 101 5.71 8.02 -17.17
C PHE A 101 5.22 8.85 -18.37
N PHE A 102 4.02 9.44 -18.29
CA PHE A 102 3.42 10.21 -19.39
C PHE A 102 3.81 11.69 -19.42
N THR A 103 4.41 12.24 -18.36
CA THR A 103 4.89 13.63 -18.34
C THR A 103 6.30 13.74 -18.91
N THR A 104 6.40 13.64 -20.24
CA THR A 104 7.63 13.97 -20.99
C THR A 104 7.75 15.47 -21.33
N GLU A 105 6.68 16.27 -21.22
CA GLU A 105 6.69 17.66 -21.68
C GLU A 105 5.96 18.60 -20.68
N GLY A 106 6.73 19.36 -19.88
CA GLY A 106 6.26 20.60 -19.23
C GLY A 106 5.44 20.51 -17.92
N HIS A 107 6.11 20.22 -16.79
CA HIS A 107 5.74 20.48 -15.36
C HIS A 107 4.30 20.18 -14.85
N PRO A 108 4.19 19.46 -13.71
CA PRO A 108 4.17 20.13 -12.40
C PRO A 108 5.00 19.38 -11.33
N VAL A 109 6.32 19.54 -11.37
CA VAL A 109 7.30 18.91 -10.46
C VAL A 109 7.01 19.20 -8.96
N LEU A 110 6.33 20.31 -8.63
CA LEU A 110 5.94 20.66 -7.26
C LEU A 110 4.71 19.88 -6.72
N VAL A 111 3.80 19.42 -7.59
CA VAL A 111 2.65 18.60 -7.19
C VAL A 111 3.06 17.13 -7.11
N ILE A 112 3.89 16.69 -8.06
CA ILE A 112 4.43 15.32 -8.12
C ILE A 112 5.28 15.02 -6.89
N SER A 113 6.20 15.92 -6.50
CA SER A 113 6.99 15.74 -5.26
C SER A 113 6.13 15.63 -3.99
N ARG A 114 4.98 16.31 -3.93
CA ARG A 114 4.02 16.18 -2.82
C ARG A 114 3.28 14.85 -2.84
N MET A 115 2.87 14.38 -4.02
CA MET A 115 2.18 13.09 -4.18
C MET A 115 3.09 11.92 -3.82
N ILE A 116 4.35 11.96 -4.27
CA ILE A 116 5.40 11.01 -3.88
C ILE A 116 5.49 10.92 -2.36
N ARG A 117 5.54 12.06 -1.65
CA ARG A 117 5.64 12.09 -0.18
C ARG A 117 4.42 11.46 0.49
N LEU A 118 3.20 11.71 -0.01
CA LEU A 118 1.97 11.11 0.52
C LEU A 118 1.92 9.61 0.26
N VAL A 119 2.25 9.17 -0.97
CA VAL A 119 2.28 7.75 -1.35
C VAL A 119 3.25 6.96 -0.46
N ARG A 120 4.43 7.52 -0.14
CA ARG A 120 5.42 6.88 0.75
C ARG A 120 4.87 6.65 2.18
N ILE A 121 4.23 7.67 2.78
CA ILE A 121 3.61 7.55 4.11
C ILE A 121 2.48 6.51 4.09
N VAL A 122 1.63 6.60 3.07
CA VAL A 122 0.47 5.74 2.90
C VAL A 122 0.87 4.27 2.71
N ARG A 123 2.00 3.98 2.04
CA ARG A 123 2.56 2.62 1.92
C ARG A 123 3.03 2.05 3.26
N ILE A 124 3.56 2.87 4.16
CA ILE A 124 3.96 2.42 5.52
C ILE A 124 2.72 2.00 6.32
N ILE A 125 1.60 2.70 6.17
CA ILE A 125 0.33 2.35 6.83
C ILE A 125 -0.16 0.94 6.42
N ARG A 126 0.21 0.44 5.24
CA ARG A 126 -0.12 -0.95 4.85
C ARG A 126 0.53 -2.01 5.73
N VAL A 127 1.73 -1.75 6.27
CA VAL A 127 2.42 -2.66 7.21
C VAL A 127 1.55 -2.89 8.45
N VAL A 128 0.93 -1.81 8.94
CA VAL A 128 0.06 -1.82 10.12
C VAL A 128 -1.18 -2.70 9.88
N ARG A 129 -1.75 -2.65 8.67
CA ARG A 129 -2.90 -3.48 8.29
C ARG A 129 -2.52 -4.96 8.18
N PHE A 130 -1.30 -5.26 7.73
CA PHE A 130 -0.85 -6.63 7.52
C PHE A 130 -0.58 -7.39 8.83
N LEU A 131 -0.09 -6.69 9.85
CA LEU A 131 0.10 -7.27 11.17
C LEU A 131 -1.27 -7.39 11.86
N ARG A 132 -1.91 -8.56 11.72
CA ARG A 132 -3.19 -8.89 12.35
C ARG A 132 -3.21 -8.58 13.86
N GLU A 133 -2.08 -8.78 14.53
CA GLU A 133 -1.87 -8.41 15.94
C GLU A 133 -1.88 -6.89 16.17
N LEU A 134 -1.26 -6.10 15.28
CA LEU A 134 -1.34 -4.62 15.36
C LEU A 134 -2.76 -4.13 15.09
N LYS A 135 -3.47 -4.73 14.14
CA LYS A 135 -4.88 -4.41 13.90
C LYS A 135 -5.73 -4.64 15.15
N MET A 136 -5.55 -5.77 15.83
CA MET A 136 -6.24 -6.06 17.09
C MET A 136 -5.92 -5.02 18.16
N MET A 137 -4.63 -4.68 18.36
CA MET A 137 -4.22 -3.65 19.31
C MET A 137 -4.80 -2.26 19.00
N ILE A 138 -4.79 -1.84 17.73
CA ILE A 138 -5.33 -0.55 17.31
C ILE A 138 -6.83 -0.49 17.53
N MET A 139 -7.56 -1.56 17.24
CA MET A 139 -8.99 -1.62 17.52
C MET A 139 -9.26 -1.50 19.03
N SER A 140 -8.48 -2.20 19.87
CA SER A 140 -8.58 -2.04 21.33
C SER A 140 -8.35 -0.60 21.77
N ILE A 141 -7.29 0.05 21.28
CA ILE A 141 -7.00 1.47 21.58
C ILE A 141 -8.16 2.37 21.12
N TYR A 142 -8.69 2.15 19.92
CA TYR A 142 -9.82 2.92 19.39
C TYR A 142 -11.07 2.79 20.28
N TYR A 143 -11.42 1.58 20.72
CA TYR A 143 -12.55 1.37 21.62
C TYR A 143 -12.35 2.02 22.99
N THR A 144 -11.14 1.95 23.54
CA THR A 144 -10.81 2.63 24.82
C THR A 144 -10.89 4.15 24.68
N LEU A 145 -10.35 4.73 23.61
CA LEU A 145 -10.44 6.18 23.34
C LEU A 145 -11.89 6.63 23.15
N LYS A 146 -12.68 5.86 22.41
CA LYS A 146 -14.11 6.15 22.22
C LYS A 146 -14.87 6.11 23.56
N SER A 147 -14.55 5.15 24.43
CA SER A 147 -15.13 5.06 25.77
C SER A 147 -14.75 6.27 26.64
N LEU A 148 -13.50 6.73 26.55
CA LEU A 148 -13.02 7.91 27.29
C LEU A 148 -13.71 9.20 26.83
N VAL A 149 -13.87 9.39 25.53
CA VAL A 149 -14.58 10.55 24.97
C VAL A 149 -16.05 10.58 25.36
N TRP A 150 -16.67 9.41 25.53
CA TRP A 150 -18.05 9.31 26.01
C TRP A 150 -18.19 9.51 27.53
N SER A 151 -17.10 9.34 28.29
CA SER A 151 -17.08 9.53 29.76
C SER A 151 -16.74 10.95 30.21
N LEU A 152 -16.29 11.81 29.30
CA LEU A 152 -15.94 13.22 29.50
C LEU A 152 -17.12 14.12 29.11
#